data_AF-A0A6P0Z8V4-F1
#
_entry.id   AF-A0A6P0Z8V4-F1
#
_cell.length_a   1.000
_cell.length_b   1.000
_cell.length_c   1.000
_cell.angle_alpha   90.00
_cell.angle_beta   90.00
_cell.angle_gamma   90.00
#
_symmetry.space_group_name_H-M   'P 1'
#
loop_
_entity.id
_entity.type
_entity.pdbx_description
1 polymer ?
#
loop_
_entity_poly.entity_id
_entity_poly.type
_entity_poly.pdbx_seq_one_letter_code
_entity_poly.pdbx_strand_id
1 'polypeptide(L)'
;MYLVVDFWAPWCGPCRVMNPVVTELATNFEGIIKVGKVNIDDYEDLATEYRIEAIPALLLFEEGKVVEQLVGVVPKQVLVEKVKALVEQQPLTLEQVV
;
A
#
# COMPACT_ATOMS: atom_id res chain seq x y z
N MET A 1 -1.32 10.50 -8.85
CA MET A 1 -1.99 10.38 -7.53
C MET A 1 -1.60 9.04 -6.93
N TYR A 2 -1.09 9.05 -5.70
CA TYR A 2 -0.60 7.84 -5.02
C TYR A 2 -1.60 7.37 -3.96
N LEU A 3 -1.85 6.06 -3.91
CA LEU A 3 -2.78 5.45 -2.97
C LEU A 3 -2.16 4.18 -2.38
N VAL A 4 -2.26 4.01 -1.07
CA VAL A 4 -1.93 2.76 -0.38
C VAL A 4 -3.23 2.15 0.14
N VAL A 5 -3.51 0.89 -0.19
CA VAL A 5 -4.69 0.18 0.29
C VAL A 5 -4.25 -0.95 1.21
N ASP A 6 -4.73 -0.95 2.44
CA ASP A 6 -4.50 -1.99 3.45
C ASP A 6 -5.69 -2.95 3.50
N PHE A 7 -5.48 -4.17 3.02
CA PHE A 7 -6.42 -5.28 3.10
C PHE A 7 -6.24 -6.00 4.44
N TRP A 8 -7.30 -6.00 5.24
CA TRP A 8 -7.28 -6.48 6.62
C TRP A 8 -8.59 -7.20 6.98
N ALA A 9 -8.64 -7.77 8.19
CA ALA A 9 -9.86 -8.31 8.80
C ALA A 9 -9.79 -8.21 10.33
N PRO A 10 -10.92 -8.15 11.06
CA PRO A 10 -10.91 -8.02 12.53
C PRO A 10 -10.30 -9.22 13.26
N TRP A 11 -10.38 -10.41 12.67
CA TRP A 11 -9.82 -11.65 13.19
C TRP A 11 -8.33 -11.81 12.86
N CYS A 12 -7.75 -10.92 12.05
CA CYS A 12 -6.35 -10.96 11.65
C CYS A 12 -5.43 -10.42 12.75
N GLY A 13 -4.87 -11.32 13.55
CA GLY A 13 -3.87 -11.01 14.57
C GLY A 13 -2.69 -10.17 14.05
N PRO A 14 -2.03 -10.58 12.93
CA PRO A 14 -0.92 -9.83 12.35
C PRO A 14 -1.30 -8.43 11.83
N CYS A 15 -2.54 -8.22 11.40
CA CYS A 15 -3.03 -6.91 10.93
C CYS A 15 -3.00 -5.85 12.04
N ARG A 16 -3.16 -6.25 13.32
CA ARG A 16 -3.06 -5.32 14.46
C ARG A 16 -1.67 -4.70 14.60
N VAL A 17 -0.62 -5.40 14.16
CA VAL A 17 0.76 -4.89 14.15
C VAL A 17 0.96 -3.89 13.02
N MET A 18 0.36 -4.15 11.85
CA MET A 18 0.47 -3.27 10.69
C MET A 18 -0.39 -2.00 10.79
N ASN A 19 -1.53 -2.05 11.48
CA ASN A 19 -2.45 -0.93 11.62
C ASN A 19 -1.80 0.39 12.10
N PRO A 20 -1.01 0.43 13.19
CA PRO A 20 -0.32 1.65 13.60
C PRO A 20 0.75 2.09 12.59
N VAL A 21 1.42 1.15 11.93
CA VAL A 21 2.43 1.45 10.90
C VAL A 21 1.80 2.16 9.70
N VAL A 22 0.68 1.65 9.20
CA VAL A 22 -0.09 2.24 8.09
C VAL A 22 -0.68 3.60 8.47
N THR A 23 -1.16 3.74 9.71
CA THR A 23 -1.71 5.02 10.20
C THR A 23 -0.61 6.08 10.27
N GLU A 24 0.57 5.73 10.80
CA GLU A 24 1.69 6.66 10.86
C GLU A 24 2.21 7.03 9.47
N LEU A 25 2.21 6.08 8.53
CA LEU A 25 2.52 6.35 7.12
C LEU A 25 1.55 7.40 6.54
N ALA A 26 0.24 7.25 6.80
CA ALA A 26 -0.75 8.21 6.32
C ALA A 26 -0.48 9.63 6.85
N THR A 27 -0.09 9.77 8.11
CA THR A 27 0.26 11.05 8.73
C THR A 27 1.56 11.63 8.14
N ASN A 28 2.60 10.80 7.98
CA ASN A 28 3.91 11.26 7.51
C ASN A 28 3.91 11.72 6.04
N PHE A 29 2.98 11.21 5.24
CA PHE A 29 2.83 11.53 3.82
C PHE A 29 1.49 12.23 3.52
N GLU A 30 0.94 12.93 4.52
CA GLU A 30 -0.31 13.68 4.37
C GLU A 30 -0.23 14.67 3.21
N GLY A 31 -1.24 14.66 2.34
CA GLY A 31 -1.29 15.48 1.13
C GLY A 31 -0.50 14.92 -0.07
N ILE A 32 0.34 13.90 0.12
CA ILE A 32 1.11 13.25 -0.96
C ILE A 32 0.46 11.91 -1.35
N ILE A 33 0.16 11.08 -0.36
CA ILE A 33 -0.52 9.79 -0.56
C ILE A 33 -1.91 9.82 0.07
N LYS A 34 -2.81 9.01 -0.48
CA LYS A 34 -4.03 8.60 0.22
C LYS A 34 -3.82 7.21 0.79
N VAL A 35 -4.46 6.94 1.93
CA VAL A 35 -4.47 5.60 2.54
C VAL A 35 -5.92 5.13 2.65
N GLY A 36 -6.20 3.99 2.04
CA GLY A 36 -7.47 3.28 2.11
C GLY A 36 -7.33 2.01 2.94
N LYS A 37 -8.44 1.58 3.54
CA LYS A 37 -8.54 0.30 4.25
C LYS A 37 -9.70 -0.49 3.70
N VAL A 38 -9.46 -1.76 3.40
CA VAL A 38 -10.47 -2.68 2.88
C VAL A 38 -10.55 -3.86 3.83
N ASN A 39 -11.71 -4.04 4.44
CA ASN A 39 -12.01 -5.27 5.16
C ASN A 39 -12.37 -6.35 4.14
N ILE A 40 -11.63 -7.46 4.11
CA ILE A 40 -11.89 -8.53 3.14
C ILE A 40 -13.23 -9.25 3.38
N ASP A 41 -13.74 -9.23 4.63
CA ASP A 41 -15.05 -9.83 4.95
C ASP A 41 -16.21 -9.02 4.34
N ASP A 42 -16.04 -7.70 4.18
CA ASP A 42 -17.06 -6.81 3.62
C ASP A 42 -16.93 -6.67 2.09
N TYR A 43 -15.74 -6.94 1.54
CA TYR A 43 -15.38 -6.70 0.14
C TYR A 43 -14.61 -7.87 -0.47
N GLU A 44 -15.18 -9.08 -0.38
CA GLU A 44 -14.57 -10.32 -0.89
C GLU A 44 -14.25 -10.26 -2.38
N ASP A 45 -15.11 -9.61 -3.18
CA ASP A 45 -14.90 -9.44 -4.62
C ASP A 45 -13.64 -8.63 -4.93
N LEU A 46 -13.37 -7.56 -4.17
CA LEU A 46 -12.14 -6.77 -4.32
C LEU A 46 -10.91 -7.59 -3.90
N ALA A 47 -10.99 -8.34 -2.81
CA ALA A 47 -9.90 -9.21 -2.39
C ALA A 47 -9.56 -10.24 -3.49
N THR A 48 -10.58 -10.79 -4.15
CA THR A 48 -10.43 -11.73 -5.27
C THR A 48 -9.84 -11.04 -6.50
N GLU A 49 -10.36 -9.87 -6.89
CA GLU A 49 -9.89 -9.09 -8.04
C GLU A 49 -8.39 -8.77 -7.93
N TYR A 50 -7.96 -8.34 -6.75
CA TYR A 50 -6.56 -8.01 -6.46
C TYR A 50 -5.72 -9.20 -5.99
N ARG A 51 -6.27 -10.43 -6.04
CA ARG A 51 -5.58 -11.69 -5.68
C ARG A 51 -4.94 -11.63 -4.29
N ILE A 52 -5.70 -11.18 -3.30
CA ILE A 52 -5.28 -11.11 -1.90
C ILE A 52 -5.42 -12.51 -1.28
N GLU A 53 -4.35 -13.30 -1.35
CA GLU A 53 -4.32 -14.67 -0.82
C GLU A 53 -4.06 -14.74 0.70
N ALA A 54 -3.48 -13.70 1.27
CA ALA A 54 -3.18 -13.60 2.69
C ALA A 54 -3.27 -12.15 3.18
N ILE A 55 -3.62 -11.98 4.45
CA ILE A 55 -3.69 -10.67 5.11
C ILE A 55 -2.73 -10.61 6.32
N PRO A 56 -2.19 -9.42 6.66
CA PRO A 56 -2.40 -8.14 5.98
C PRO A 56 -1.76 -8.09 4.59
N ALA A 57 -2.35 -7.34 3.66
CA ALA A 57 -1.74 -7.06 2.36
C ALA A 57 -1.87 -5.57 2.04
N LEU A 58 -0.76 -4.95 1.63
CA LEU A 58 -0.71 -3.54 1.24
C LEU A 58 -0.48 -3.45 -0.27
N LEU A 59 -1.42 -2.81 -0.97
CA LEU A 59 -1.28 -2.50 -2.38
C LEU A 59 -0.93 -1.03 -2.54
N LEU A 60 0.13 -0.76 -3.28
CA LEU A 60 0.57 0.57 -3.64
C LEU A 60 0.12 0.86 -5.06
N PHE A 61 -0.57 1.97 -5.22
CA PHE A 61 -1.14 2.42 -6.48
C PHE A 61 -0.46 3.71 -6.95
N GLU A 62 -0.17 3.76 -8.23
CA GLU A 62 0.21 4.96 -8.97
C GLU A 62 -0.79 5.16 -10.10
N GLU A 63 -1.47 6.31 -10.12
CA GLU A 63 -2.43 6.65 -11.17
C GLU A 63 -3.50 5.58 -11.43
N GLY A 64 -3.94 4.91 -10.35
CA GLY A 64 -4.97 3.87 -10.40
C GLY A 64 -4.46 2.49 -10.82
N LYS A 65 -3.16 2.30 -11.03
CA LYS A 65 -2.54 1.00 -11.31
C LYS A 65 -1.79 0.50 -10.08
N VAL A 66 -1.89 -0.79 -9.80
CA VAL A 66 -1.05 -1.43 -8.77
C VAL A 66 0.38 -1.50 -9.29
N VAL A 67 1.30 -0.89 -8.57
CA VAL A 67 2.74 -0.88 -8.91
C VAL A 67 3.58 -1.70 -7.94
N GLU A 68 3.05 -1.97 -6.74
CA GLU A 68 3.72 -2.80 -5.75
C GLU A 68 2.68 -3.47 -4.84
N GLN A 69 2.98 -4.69 -4.39
CA GLN A 69 2.14 -5.48 -3.50
C GLN A 69 3.00 -6.10 -2.40
N LEU A 70 2.68 -5.76 -1.15
CA LEU A 70 3.36 -6.29 0.03
C LEU A 70 2.40 -7.20 0.78
N VAL A 71 2.76 -8.47 0.93
CA VAL A 71 1.95 -9.46 1.63
C VAL A 71 2.59 -9.81 2.97
N GLY A 72 1.78 -9.80 4.02
CA GLY A 72 2.18 -10.08 5.39
C GLY A 72 2.68 -8.86 6.16
N VAL A 73 3.27 -9.13 7.33
CA VAL A 73 3.83 -8.09 8.19
C VAL A 73 5.19 -7.67 7.62
N VAL A 74 5.32 -6.39 7.30
CA VAL A 74 6.58 -5.80 6.84
C VAL A 74 7.11 -4.80 7.88
N PRO A 75 8.43 -4.67 8.05
CA PRO A 75 8.99 -3.62 8.89
C PRO A 75 8.57 -2.24 8.38
N LYS A 76 8.28 -1.33 9.30
CA LYS A 76 7.92 0.07 8.98
C LYS A 76 8.91 0.74 8.02
N GLN A 77 10.20 0.53 8.24
CA GLN A 77 11.26 1.11 7.40
C GLN A 77 11.11 0.69 5.94
N VAL A 78 10.85 -0.60 5.70
CA VAL A 78 10.64 -1.13 4.35
C VAL A 78 9.41 -0.51 3.70
N LEU A 79 8.30 -0.38 4.43
CA LEU A 79 7.09 0.26 3.90
C LEU A 79 7.35 1.74 3.54
N VAL A 80 8.03 2.48 4.42
CA VAL A 80 8.38 3.88 4.17
C VAL A 80 9.31 4.01 2.97
N GLU A 81 10.32 3.16 2.83
CA GLU A 81 11.23 3.18 1.67
C GLU A 81 10.50 2.90 0.37
N LYS A 82 9.58 1.92 0.35
CA LYS A 82 8.74 1.62 -0.83
C LYS A 82 7.86 2.80 -1.22
N VAL A 83 7.23 3.45 -0.24
CA VAL A 83 6.39 4.63 -0.48
C VAL A 83 7.21 5.83 -0.91
N LYS A 84 8.40 6.06 -0.34
CA LYS A 84 9.33 7.10 -0.80
C LYS A 84 9.74 6.87 -2.24
N ALA A 85 10.19 5.65 -2.56
CA ALA A 85 10.55 5.30 -3.92
C ALA A 85 9.39 5.52 -4.89
N LEU A 86 8.15 5.21 -4.48
CA LEU A 86 6.95 5.47 -5.27
C LEU A 86 6.70 6.96 -5.53
N VAL A 87 6.76 7.80 -4.50
CA VAL A 87 6.46 9.24 -4.63
C VAL A 87 7.62 10.04 -5.25
N GLU A 88 8.85 9.56 -5.11
CA GLU A 88 10.06 10.18 -5.65
C GLU A 88 10.34 9.75 -7.11
N GLN A 89 9.64 8.72 -7.63
CA GLN A 89 9.77 8.24 -9.01
C GLN A 89 9.17 9.17 -10.09
N GLN A 90 8.83 10.41 -9.74
CA GLN A 90 8.51 11.43 -10.73
C GLN A 90 9.74 11.67 -11.64
N PRO A 91 9.59 11.61 -12.97
CA PRO A 91 10.64 11.13 -13.86
C PRO A 91 11.83 12.10 -13.98
N LEU A 92 13.03 11.58 -13.74
CA LEU A 92 14.11 11.78 -14.71
C LEU A 92 13.65 11.09 -16.00
N THR A 93 13.00 11.87 -16.87
CA THR A 93 12.93 11.55 -18.29
C THR A 93 14.36 11.52 -18.80
N LEU A 94 14.97 10.34 -18.75
CA LEU A 94 16.11 9.98 -19.57
C LEU A 94 15.72 8.74 -20.39
N GLU A 95 14.64 8.86 -21.16
CA GLU A 95 14.81 8.66 -22.59
C GLU A 95 15.77 9.78 -23.02
N GLN A 96 17.08 9.50 -23.05
CA GLN A 96 17.71 9.07 -24.29
C GLN A 96 17.46 10.11 -25.38
N VAL A 97 18.05 11.29 -25.18
CA VAL A 97 18.61 12.07 -26.29
C VAL A 97 19.71 11.21 -26.91
N VAL A 98 19.28 10.28 -27.76
CA VAL A 98 20.05 9.85 -28.92
C VAL A 98 19.99 10.96 -29.95
#